data_AF-A0A4R4YEQ0-F1
#
_entry.id   AF-A0A4R4YEQ0-F1
#
_cell.length_a   1.000
_cell.length_b   1.000
_cell.length_c   1.000
_cell.angle_alpha   90.00
_cell.angle_beta   90.00
_cell.angle_gamma   90.00
#
_symmetry.space_group_name_H-M   'P 1'
#
loop_
_entity.id
_entity.type
_entity.pdbx_description
1 polymer ?
#
loop_
_entity_poly.entity_id
_entity_poly.type
_entity_poly.pdbx_seq_one_letter_code
_entity_poly.pdbx_strand_id
1 'polypeptide(L)' 'MYGSLDVRKFLWQQDDGTSRQPSAVPVPRAGEPSRISSEQVHRARMAVARGAENAEDCKLLLDMLGLAPDDDGQPPVVR' A
#
# COMPACT_ATOMS: atom_id res chain seq x y z
N MET A 1 -0.91 -14.27 -44.21
CA MET A 1 -0.84 -13.98 -42.76
C MET A 1 -1.00 -12.48 -42.56
N TYR A 2 -2.24 -11.99 -42.35
CA TYR A 2 -2.55 -10.56 -42.24
C TYR A 2 -3.09 -10.15 -40.85
N GLY A 3 -3.18 -11.06 -39.87
CA GLY A 3 -3.87 -10.78 -38.62
C GLY A 3 -3.13 -9.96 -37.55
N SER A 4 -1.83 -9.66 -37.72
CA SER A 4 -1.03 -8.99 -36.67
C SER A 4 -1.06 -7.46 -36.76
N LEU A 5 -1.32 -6.89 -37.94
CA LEU A 5 -1.37 -5.44 -38.13
C LEU A 5 -2.73 -4.87 -37.77
N ASP A 6 -3.81 -5.59 -38.06
CA ASP A 6 -5.17 -5.18 -37.70
C ASP A 6 -5.38 -5.18 -36.19
N VAL A 7 -4.79 -6.14 -35.46
CA VAL A 7 -4.83 -6.17 -33.99
C VAL A 7 -4.11 -4.97 -33.38
N ARG A 8 -2.94 -4.59 -33.92
CA ARG A 8 -2.20 -3.41 -33.45
C ARG A 8 -2.98 -2.12 -33.72
N LYS A 9 -3.60 -2.01 -34.89
CA LYS A 9 -4.44 -0.87 -35.24
C LYS A 9 -5.68 -0.78 -34.34
N PHE A 10 -6.31 -1.91 -34.04
CA PHE A 10 -7.45 -1.99 -33.14
C PHE A 10 -7.09 -1.57 -31.70
N LEU A 11 -5.95 -2.04 -31.19
CA LEU A 11 -5.44 -1.66 -29.87
C LEU A 11 -5.11 -0.16 -29.77
N TRP A 12 -4.48 0.41 -30.81
CA TRP A 12 -4.18 1.86 -30.84
C TRP A 12 -5.44 2.72 -30.92
N GLN A 13 -6.42 2.28 -31.70
CA GLN A 13 -7.68 3.01 -31.90
C GLN A 13 -8.58 2.97 -30.65
N GLN A 14 -8.37 1.98 -29.77
CA GLN A 14 -8.99 1.90 -28.45
C GLN A 14 -8.46 2.97 -27.47
N ASP A 15 -7.21 3.42 -27.65
CA ASP A 15 -6.58 4.45 -26.83
C ASP A 15 -7.12 5.86 -27.15
N ASP A 16 -7.43 6.13 -28.43
CA ASP A 16 -7.95 7.44 -28.90
C ASP A 16 -9.47 7.63 -28.71
N GLY A 17 -10.25 6.54 -28.71
CA GLY A 17 -11.73 6.59 -28.69
C GLY A 17 -12.38 6.47 -27.32
N THR A 18 -11.61 6.07 -26.29
CA THR A 18 -12.15 5.92 -24.94
C THR A 18 -11.93 7.23 -24.21
N SER A 19 -12.94 8.10 -24.23
CA SER A 19 -13.17 9.05 -23.14
C SER A 19 -12.87 8.31 -21.84
N ARG A 20 -11.75 8.68 -21.21
CA ARG A 20 -11.05 8.00 -20.13
C ARG A 20 -12.02 7.57 -19.03
N GLN A 21 -12.64 6.40 -19.24
CA GLN A 21 -13.35 5.69 -18.18
C GLN A 21 -12.27 5.45 -17.13
N PRO A 22 -12.44 5.96 -15.90
CA PRO A 22 -11.43 5.78 -14.87
C PRO A 22 -11.20 4.29 -14.75
N SER A 23 -9.95 3.88 -15.01
CA SER A 23 -9.45 2.53 -14.80
C SER A 23 -10.17 1.92 -13.60
N ALA A 24 -10.84 0.77 -13.79
CA ALA A 24 -11.49 0.05 -12.69
C ALA A 24 -10.49 -0.41 -11.61
N VAL A 25 -9.20 -0.17 -11.86
CA VAL A 25 -8.12 -0.38 -10.93
C VAL A 25 -7.87 0.95 -10.18
N PRO A 26 -8.01 0.98 -8.84
CA PRO A 26 -7.66 2.14 -8.04
C PRO A 26 -6.25 2.62 -8.38
N VAL A 27 -6.13 3.87 -8.79
CA VAL A 27 -4.83 4.51 -9.06
C VAL A 27 -4.07 4.62 -7.73
N PRO A 28 -2.74 4.40 -7.70
CA PRO A 28 -1.93 4.62 -6.51
C PRO A 28 -2.20 6.00 -5.93
N ARG A 29 -2.58 6.07 -4.65
CA ARG A 29 -2.83 7.34 -3.94
C ARG A 29 -1.49 7.96 -3.53
N ALA A 30 -0.70 8.33 -4.53
CA ALA A 30 0.57 9.03 -4.31
C ALA A 30 0.29 10.41 -3.70
N GLY A 31 0.83 10.67 -2.51
CA GLY A 31 0.77 11.97 -1.85
C GLY A 31 -0.42 12.21 -0.92
N GLU A 32 -1.25 11.20 -0.62
CA GLU A 32 -2.18 11.34 0.50
C GLU A 32 -1.40 11.37 1.83
N PRO A 33 -1.67 12.34 2.73
CA PRO A 33 -1.07 12.33 4.05
C PRO A 33 -1.44 11.02 4.76
N SER A 34 -0.48 10.47 5.52
CA SER A 34 -0.71 9.24 6.29
C SER A 34 -2.00 9.39 7.10
N ARG A 35 -2.98 8.55 6.79
CA ARG A 35 -4.30 8.57 7.44
C ARG A 35 -4.24 8.10 8.89
N ILE A 36 -3.06 7.72 9.36
CA ILE A 36 -2.81 7.12 10.65
C ILE A 36 -1.98 8.10 11.49
N SER A 37 -2.56 8.57 12.59
CA SER A 37 -1.87 9.45 13.54
C SER A 37 -0.85 8.67 14.37
N SER A 38 0.16 9.36 14.89
CA SER A 38 1.13 8.78 15.84
C SER A 38 0.47 8.17 17.07
N GLU A 39 -0.64 8.76 17.53
CA GLU A 39 -1.45 8.25 18.63
C GLU A 39 -2.11 6.90 18.28
N GLN A 40 -2.62 6.75 17.05
CA GLN A 40 -3.16 5.47 16.58
C GLN A 40 -2.07 4.39 16.50
N VAL A 41 -0.88 4.75 16.02
CA VAL A 41 0.27 3.83 16.03
C VAL A 41 0.67 3.45 17.45
N HIS A 42 0.70 4.40 18.38
CA HIS A 42 0.99 4.13 19.79
C HIS A 42 -0.04 3.17 20.42
N ARG A 43 -1.34 3.41 20.20
CA ARG A 43 -2.40 2.51 20.66
C ARG A 43 -2.27 1.11 20.07
N ALA A 44 -1.94 1.00 18.78
CA ALA A 44 -1.71 -0.28 18.12
C ALA A 44 -0.54 -1.04 18.77
N ARG A 45 0.58 -0.35 19.03
CA ARG A 45 1.74 -0.93 19.74
C ARG A 45 1.36 -1.43 21.13
N MET A 46 0.58 -0.66 21.89
CA MET A 46 0.11 -1.09 23.21
C MET A 46 -0.84 -2.28 23.16
N ALA A 47 -1.68 -2.38 22.13
CA ALA A 47 -2.56 -3.52 21.94
C ALA A 47 -1.75 -4.81 21.64
N VAL A 48 -0.74 -4.72 20.77
CA VAL A 48 0.16 -5.84 20.46
C VAL A 48 0.93 -6.28 21.71
N ALA A 49 1.51 -5.33 22.46
CA ALA A 49 2.26 -5.65 23.68
C ALA A 49 1.40 -6.37 24.75
N ARG A 50 0.09 -6.07 24.81
CA ARG A 50 -0.84 -6.75 25.73
C ARG A 50 -1.23 -8.15 25.27
N GLY A 51 -1.14 -8.43 23.98
CA GLY A 51 -1.51 -9.72 23.39
C GLY A 51 -0.35 -10.68 23.16
N ALA A 52 0.89 -10.19 23.27
CA ALA A 52 2.09 -10.99 23.05
C ALA A 52 2.37 -11.92 24.24
N GLU A 53 2.86 -13.12 23.94
CA GLU A 53 3.23 -14.11 24.97
C GLU A 53 4.54 -13.73 25.68
N ASN A 54 5.46 -13.07 24.95
CA ASN A 54 6.76 -12.65 25.46
C ASN A 54 7.34 -11.50 24.60
N ALA A 55 8.55 -11.04 24.96
CA ALA A 55 9.19 -9.92 24.29
C ALA A 55 9.60 -10.21 22.84
N GLU A 56 10.05 -11.43 22.53
CA GLU A 56 10.42 -11.83 21.16
C GLU A 56 9.17 -11.93 20.28
N ASP A 57 8.09 -12.51 20.80
CA ASP A 57 6.80 -12.58 20.11
C ASP A 57 6.23 -11.18 19.82
N CYS A 58 6.29 -10.28 20.81
CA CYS A 58 5.91 -8.87 20.63
C CYS A 58 6.71 -8.20 19.51
N LYS A 59 8.03 -8.42 19.47
CA LYS A 59 8.90 -7.87 18.44
C LYS A 59 8.53 -8.39 17.04
N LEU A 60 8.27 -9.69 16.93
CA LEU A 60 7.90 -10.35 15.67
C LEU A 60 6.53 -9.86 15.16
N LEU A 61 5.55 -9.71 16.06
CA LEU A 61 4.23 -9.15 15.74
C LEU A 61 4.33 -7.69 15.28
N LEU A 62 5.13 -6.87 15.97
CA LEU A 62 5.35 -5.48 15.59
C LEU A 62 6.01 -5.35 14.22
N ASP A 63 6.98 -6.21 13.89
CA ASP A 63 7.64 -6.25 12.60
C ASP A 63 6.66 -6.63 11.47
N MET A 64 5.90 -7.72 11.65
CA MET A 64 4.89 -8.17 10.68
C MET A 64 3.81 -7.13 10.39
N LEU A 65 3.49 -6.29 11.37
CA LEU A 65 2.49 -5.23 11.25
C LEU A 65 3.08 -3.89 10.76
N GLY A 66 4.40 -3.79 10.58
CA GLY A 66 5.06 -2.52 10.27
C GLY A 66 4.90 -1.47 11.39
N LEU A 67 4.80 -1.93 12.64
CA LEU A 67 4.69 -1.07 13.83
C LEU A 67 6.00 -0.97 14.60
N ALA A 68 7.02 -1.73 14.20
CA ALA A 68 8.38 -1.62 14.74
C ALA A 68 8.90 -0.18 14.55
N PRO A 69 9.54 0.42 15.57
CA PRO A 69 10.28 1.66 15.35
C PRO A 69 11.51 1.36 14.47
N ASP A 70 11.71 2.16 13.42
CA ASP A 70 12.98 2.20 12.68
C ASP A 70 14.12 2.66 13.61
N ASP A 71 15.38 2.56 13.17
CA ASP A 71 16.56 3.04 13.94
C ASP A 71 16.45 4.53 14.37
N ASP A 72 15.67 5.33 13.64
CA ASP A 72 15.37 6.74 13.96
C ASP A 72 14.13 6.91 14.87
N GLY A 73 13.56 5.81 15.38
CA GLY A 73 12.34 5.79 16.20
C GLY A 73 11.02 5.97 15.43
N GLN A 74 11.09 6.11 14.11
CA GLN A 74 9.93 6.35 13.26
C GLN A 74 9.33 5.01 12.79
N PRO A 75 8.01 4.79 12.91
CA PRO A 75 7.40 3.56 12.39
C PRO A 75 7.40 3.57 10.84
N PRO A 76 7.52 2.41 10.17
CA PRO A 76 7.67 2.33 8.72
C PRO A 76 6.42 2.78 7.93
N VAL A 77 5.27 2.97 8.61
CA VAL A 77 4.00 3.46 8.01
C VAL A 77 4.01 4.98 7.75
N VAL A 78 5.17 5.65 7.85
CA VAL A 78 5.30 7.11 7.61
C VAL A 78 5.96 7.43 6.26
N ARG A 79 6.00 6.49 5.31
CA ARG A 79 6.54 6.72 3.96
C ARG A 79 5.54 6.43 2.87
#